data_AF-A0A9Q9H9E2-F1
#
_entry.id   AF-A0A9Q9H9E2-F1
#
_cell.length_a   1.000
_cell.length_b   1.000
_cell.length_c   1.000
_cell.angle_alpha   90.00
_cell.angle_beta   90.00
_cell.angle_gamma   90.00
#
_symmetry.space_group_name_H-M   'P 1'
#
loop_
_entity.id
_entity.type
_entity.pdbx_description
1 polymer ?
#
loop_
_entity_poly.entity_id
_entity_poly.type
_entity_poly.pdbx_seq_one_letter_code
_entity_poly.pdbx_strand_id
1 'polypeptide(L)' 'MDVKTPEEKTTPDPRTVREGANLSAEEMADLIGMSVNGYQLWENGHRQPGGPAFKLLGLMAQDSETTIRLLRSLQS' A
#
# COMPACT_ATOMS: atom_id res chain seq x y z
N MET A 1 20.35 -26.02 -16.98
CA MET A 1 20.62 -25.35 -15.69
C MET A 1 19.88 -24.03 -15.75
N ASP A 2 18.57 -24.08 -15.57
CA ASP A 2 17.73 -22.90 -15.68
C ASP A 2 17.70 -22.26 -14.31
N VAL A 3 18.59 -21.27 -14.16
CA VAL A 3 18.74 -20.47 -12.96
C VAL A 3 17.39 -19.81 -12.69
N LYS A 4 16.76 -20.21 -11.58
CA LYS A 4 15.61 -19.52 -11.02
C LYS A 4 16.03 -18.07 -10.77
N THR A 5 15.47 -17.15 -11.55
CA THR A 5 15.51 -15.70 -11.32
C THR A 5 15.19 -15.42 -9.85
N PRO A 6 15.94 -14.56 -9.13
CA PRO A 6 15.66 -14.27 -7.73
C PRO A 6 14.25 -13.69 -7.63
N GLU A 7 13.44 -14.25 -6.73
CA GLU A 7 12.05 -13.88 -6.43
C GLU A 7 11.79 -12.38 -6.63
N GLU A 8 11.05 -12.06 -7.68
CA GLU A 8 10.41 -10.77 -7.88
C GLU A 8 9.61 -10.47 -6.62
N LYS A 9 10.05 -9.51 -5.80
CA LYS A 9 9.26 -9.04 -4.65
C LYS A 9 8.01 -8.39 -5.22
N THR A 10 6.94 -9.17 -5.39
CA THR A 10 5.66 -8.67 -5.87
C THR A 10 5.17 -7.63 -4.87
N THR A 11 5.10 -6.37 -5.31
CA THR A 11 4.45 -5.31 -4.53
C THR A 11 3.05 -5.77 -4.17
N PRO A 12 2.64 -5.72 -2.89
CA PRO A 12 1.25 -5.95 -2.54
C PRO A 12 0.38 -5.03 -3.38
N ASP A 13 -0.61 -5.60 -4.07
CA ASP A 13 -1.52 -4.82 -4.90
C ASP A 13 -2.23 -3.77 -4.03
N PRO A 14 -2.07 -2.46 -4.30
CA PRO A 14 -2.61 -1.40 -3.46
C PRO A 14 -4.11 -1.52 -3.26
N ARG A 15 -4.85 -1.93 -4.30
CA ARG A 15 -6.30 -2.14 -4.21
C ARG A 15 -6.64 -3.25 -3.23
N THR A 16 -6.01 -4.41 -3.40
CA THR A 16 -6.19 -5.56 -2.51
C THR A 16 -5.87 -5.22 -1.05
N VAL A 17 -4.78 -4.49 -0.80
CA VAL A 17 -4.41 -4.06 0.57
C VAL A 17 -5.46 -3.13 1.17
N ARG A 18 -5.92 -2.13 0.41
CA ARG A 18 -6.95 -1.19 0.86
C ARG A 18 -8.28 -1.87 1.16
N GLU A 19 -8.73 -2.73 0.26
CA GLU A 19 -9.99 -3.45 0.41
C GLU A 19 -9.94 -4.40 1.61
N GLY A 20 -8.81 -5.08 1.82
CA GLY A 20 -8.57 -5.89 3.01
C GLY A 20 -8.53 -5.07 4.32
N ALA A 21 -8.19 -3.79 4.24
CA ALA A 21 -8.27 -2.84 5.35
C ALA A 21 -9.66 -2.19 5.53
N ASN A 22 -10.63 -2.51 4.66
CA ASN A 22 -11.98 -1.94 4.65
C ASN A 22 -12.00 -0.40 4.59
N LEU A 23 -11.14 0.18 3.75
CA LEU A 23 -11.03 1.62 3.53
C LEU A 23 -11.50 2.01 2.11
N SER A 24 -12.08 3.20 1.98
CA SER A 24 -12.26 3.87 0.68
C SER A 24 -10.91 4.35 0.13
N ALA A 25 -10.85 4.66 -1.17
CA ALA A 25 -9.63 5.18 -1.79
C ALA A 25 -9.24 6.54 -1.17
N GLU A 26 -10.25 7.33 -0.81
CA GLU A 26 -10.11 8.60 -0.11
C GLU A 26 -9.50 8.41 1.28
N GLU A 27 -10.05 7.50 2.08
CA GLU A 27 -9.55 7.20 3.43
C GLU A 27 -8.12 6.67 3.41
N MET A 28 -7.82 5.79 2.45
CA MET A 28 -6.48 5.25 2.29
C MET A 28 -5.46 6.31 1.87
N ALA A 29 -5.83 7.17 0.92
CA ALA A 29 -4.96 8.25 0.47
C ALA A 29 -4.67 9.25 1.61
N ASP A 30 -5.68 9.61 2.40
CA ASP A 30 -5.54 10.47 3.57
C ASP A 30 -4.64 9.83 4.65
N LEU A 31 -4.88 8.55 4.95
CA LEU A 31 -4.11 7.79 5.93
C LEU A 31 -2.60 7.76 5.62
N ILE A 32 -2.23 7.66 4.34
CA ILE A 32 -0.82 7.60 3.91
C ILE A 32 -0.27 8.95 3.45
N GLY A 33 -1.04 10.03 3.58
CA GLY A 33 -0.61 11.40 3.31
C GLY A 33 -0.38 11.72 1.84
N MET A 34 -1.22 11.21 0.93
CA MET A 34 -1.15 11.51 -0.51
C MET A 34 -2.50 11.87 -1.12
N SER A 35 -2.51 12.31 -2.38
CA SER A 35 -3.76 12.61 -3.07
C SER A 35 -4.50 11.34 -3.51
N VAL A 36 -5.83 11.38 -3.46
CA VAL A 36 -6.71 10.29 -3.93
C VAL A 36 -6.41 9.90 -5.37
N ASN A 37 -6.24 10.89 -6.26
CA ASN A 37 -5.87 10.65 -7.65
C ASN A 37 -4.51 9.93 -7.77
N GLY A 38 -3.53 10.32 -6.95
CA GLY A 38 -2.23 9.65 -6.92
C GLY A 38 -2.35 8.18 -6.50
N TYR A 39 -3.19 7.90 -5.50
CA TYR A 39 -3.45 6.54 -5.03
C TYR A 39 -4.16 5.69 -6.08
N GLN A 40 -5.18 6.24 -6.76
CA GLN A 40 -5.89 5.56 -7.84
C GLN A 40 -4.99 5.24 -9.05
N LEU A 41 -3.99 6.08 -9.35
CA LEU A 41 -2.99 5.76 -10.36
C LEU A 41 -2.16 4.52 -9.99
N TRP A 42 -1.96 4.24 -8.69
CA TRP A 42 -1.36 2.98 -8.23
C TRP A 42 -2.30 1.80 -8.42
N GLU A 43 -3.55 1.91 -7.97
CA GLU A 43 -4.54 0.83 -8.12
C GLU A 43 -4.82 0.44 -9.57
N ASN A 44 -4.73 1.40 -10.48
CA ASN A 44 -4.95 1.17 -11.91
C ASN A 44 -3.66 0.78 -12.66
N GLY A 45 -2.52 0.66 -11.96
CA GLY A 45 -1.24 0.28 -12.55
C GLY A 45 -0.58 1.35 -13.42
N HIS A 46 -1.12 2.57 -13.48
CA HIS A 46 -0.53 3.69 -14.20
C HIS A 46 0.74 4.23 -13.53
N ARG A 47 0.91 4.00 -12.22
CA ARG A 47 2.12 4.29 -11.46
C ARG A 47 2.41 3.16 -10.48
N GLN A 48 3.68 2.99 -10.15
CA GLN A 48 4.11 2.04 -9.13
C GLN A 48 4.35 2.75 -7.81
N PRO A 49 4.03 2.14 -6.65
CA PRO A 49 4.44 2.64 -5.35
C PRO A 49 5.97 2.71 -5.24
N GLY A 50 6.49 3.82 -4.70
CA GLY A 50 7.92 3.94 -4.40
C GLY A 50 8.34 3.04 -3.23
N GLY A 51 9.65 2.89 -3.01
CA GLY A 51 10.20 1.99 -1.98
C GLY A 51 9.60 2.13 -0.56
N PRO A 52 9.42 3.35 -0.02
CA PRO A 52 8.73 3.54 1.27
C PRO A 52 7.26 3.10 1.24
N ALA A 53 6.52 3.47 0.19
CA ALA A 53 5.12 3.09 0.02
C ALA A 53 4.97 1.58 -0.15
N PHE A 54 5.88 0.91 -0.85
CA PHE A 54 5.95 -0.55 -0.95
C PHE A 54 6.03 -1.20 0.44
N LYS A 55 6.94 -0.72 1.30
CA LYS A 55 7.07 -1.25 2.66
C LYS A 55 5.82 -1.01 3.48
N LEU A 56 5.21 0.16 3.35
CA LEU A 56 3.98 0.51 4.05
C LEU A 56 2.82 -0.41 3.65
N LEU A 57 2.61 -0.63 2.34
CA LEU A 57 1.63 -1.57 1.83
C LEU A 57 1.89 -2.99 2.33
N GLY A 58 3.16 -3.39 2.43
CA GLY A 58 3.56 -4.67 3.01
C GLY A 58 3.26 -4.80 4.51
N LEU A 59 3.38 -3.72 5.28
CA LEU A 59 2.99 -3.71 6.70
C LEU A 59 1.47 -3.79 6.85
N MET A 60 0.72 -3.02 6.06
CA MET A 60 -0.74 -3.08 6.04
C MET A 60 -1.28 -4.44 5.60
N ALA A 61 -0.62 -5.09 4.63
CA ALA A 61 -0.99 -6.44 4.19
C ALA A 61 -0.78 -7.50 5.29
N GLN A 62 0.15 -7.27 6.23
CA GLN A 62 0.41 -8.18 7.36
C GLN A 62 -0.50 -7.91 8.55
N ASP A 63 -0.66 -6.65 8.93
CA ASP A 63 -1.52 -6.22 10.04
C ASP A 63 -2.02 -4.79 9.77
N SER A 64 -3.18 -4.71 9.12
CA SER A 64 -3.81 -3.43 8.78
C SER A 64 -4.26 -2.68 10.03
N GLU A 65 -4.81 -3.36 11.04
CA GLU A 65 -5.32 -2.73 12.26
C GLU A 65 -4.21 -2.01 13.02
N THR A 66 -3.08 -2.68 13.27
CA THR A 66 -1.93 -2.07 13.93
C THR A 66 -1.33 -0.96 13.11
N THR A 67 -1.18 -1.17 11.79
CA THR A 67 -0.58 -0.16 10.92
C THR A 67 -1.44 1.11 10.87
N ILE A 68 -2.76 0.98 10.71
CA ILE A 68 -3.71 2.10 10.71
C ILE A 68 -3.65 2.87 12.04
N ARG A 69 -3.69 2.14 13.16
CA ARG A 69 -3.62 2.76 14.50
C ARG A 69 -2.34 3.58 14.67
N LEU A 70 -1.19 3.04 14.25
CA LEU A 70 0.09 3.75 14.32
C LEU A 70 0.11 4.98 13.42
N LEU A 71 -0.31 4.87 12.16
CA LEU A 71 -0.34 6.02 11.24
C LEU A 71 -1.21 7.16 11.76
N ARG A 72 -2.41 6.86 12.28
CA ARG A 72 -3.30 7.88 12.86
C ARG A 72 -2.67 8.58 14.06
N SER A 73 -1.86 7.88 14.85
CA SER A 73 -1.16 8.48 15.99
C SER A 73 -0.06 9.48 15.58
N LEU A 74 0.43 9.41 14.33
CA LEU A 74 1.43 10.34 13.79
C LEU A 74 0.81 11.62 13.22
N GLN A 75 -0.50 11.65 13.02
CA GLN A 75 -1.24 12.78 12.44
C GLN A 75 -1.80 13.73 13.53
N SER A 76 -1.44 13.50 14.80
CA SER A 76 -1.88 14.28 15.98
C SER A 76 -0.96 15.45 16.30
#